data_AF-A0A1H8W0Z0-F1
#
_entry.id   AF-A0A1H8W0Z0-F1
#
_cell.length_a   1.000
_cell.length_b   1.000
_cell.length_c   1.000
_cell.angle_alpha   90.00
_cell.angle_beta   90.00
_cell.angle_gamma   90.00
#
_symmetry.space_group_name_H-M   'P 1'
#
loop_
_entity.id
_entity.type
_entity.pdbx_description
1 polymer ?
#
loop_
_entity_poly.entity_id
_entity_poly.type
_entity_poly.pdbx_seq_one_letter_code
_entity_poly.pdbx_strand_id
1 'polypeptide(L)'
;MKRFLTSRLCLLFVLPNGLFLLGAALFGSEAMIGILNAAIVALAAGVCVAYFTTTRDIVLGRLPLNKVHWLALGIFLSWAGTQLGRWWSIVWRWLDQPMWLANSWIVAYGLFLVACGAYFHLIADEAIGEERVPPQRWIRWGAVVAAAVFMMVVASYAIDRWTEAGVFYDQRLG
;
A
#
# COMPACT_ATOMS: atom_id res chain seq x y z
N MET A 1 4.71 -28.04 21.27
CA MET A 1 3.82 -27.49 20.21
C MET A 1 2.78 -26.49 20.71
N LYS A 2 1.94 -26.78 21.72
CA LYS A 2 0.89 -25.83 22.18
C LYS A 2 1.40 -24.41 22.52
N ARG A 3 2.56 -24.27 23.19
CA ARG A 3 3.17 -22.95 23.49
C ARG A 3 3.67 -22.18 22.26
N PHE A 4 4.03 -22.87 21.19
CA PHE A 4 4.55 -22.24 19.96
C PHE A 4 3.40 -21.59 19.18
N LEU A 5 2.28 -22.32 19.04
CA LEU A 5 1.05 -21.88 18.37
C LEU A 5 0.35 -20.72 19.09
N THR A 6 0.54 -20.55 20.40
CA THR A 6 -0.01 -19.43 21.18
C THR A 6 0.92 -18.22 21.26
N SER A 7 2.13 -18.29 20.69
CA SER A 7 3.02 -17.14 20.70
C SER A 7 2.45 -16.03 19.80
N ARG A 8 2.44 -14.79 20.28
CA ARG A 8 1.98 -13.62 19.49
C ARG A 8 2.71 -13.52 18.15
N LEU A 9 3.98 -13.93 18.12
CA LEU A 9 4.81 -14.02 16.91
C LEU A 9 4.25 -15.03 15.89
N CYS A 10 3.83 -16.22 16.32
CA CYS A 10 3.16 -17.17 15.41
C CYS A 10 1.85 -16.60 14.85
N LEU A 11 1.04 -15.96 15.68
CA LEU A 11 -0.24 -15.40 15.25
C LEU A 11 -0.11 -14.19 14.31
N LEU A 12 0.90 -13.34 14.53
CA LEU A 12 1.07 -12.10 13.76
C LEU A 12 1.96 -12.27 12.53
N PHE A 13 2.85 -13.26 12.51
CA PHE A 13 3.79 -13.45 11.42
C PHE A 13 3.59 -14.78 10.70
N VAL A 14 3.56 -15.90 11.41
CA VAL A 14 3.51 -17.23 10.77
C VAL A 14 2.13 -17.51 10.17
N LEU A 15 1.06 -17.23 10.92
CA LEU A 15 -0.30 -17.53 10.49
C LEU A 15 -0.72 -16.74 9.24
N PRO A 16 -0.51 -15.41 9.12
CA PRO A 16 -0.89 -14.68 7.90
C PRO A 16 -0.14 -15.17 6.67
N ASN A 17 1.15 -15.49 6.81
CA ASN A 17 1.95 -16.05 5.71
C ASN A 17 1.48 -17.47 5.33
N GLY A 18 1.14 -18.31 6.32
CA GLY A 18 0.58 -19.64 6.07
C GLY A 18 -0.79 -19.59 5.38
N LEU A 19 -1.68 -18.68 5.81
CA LEU A 19 -2.97 -18.44 5.17
C LEU A 19 -2.81 -17.92 3.74
N PHE A 20 -1.83 -17.04 3.52
CA PHE A 20 -1.49 -16.56 2.18
C PHE A 20 -1.06 -17.71 1.27
N LEU A 21 -0.14 -18.57 1.73
CA LEU A 21 0.32 -19.72 0.96
C LEU A 21 -0.80 -20.72 0.67
N LEU A 22 -1.68 -20.96 1.65
CA LEU A 22 -2.86 -21.80 1.45
C LEU A 22 -3.81 -21.18 0.42
N GLY A 23 -4.05 -19.87 0.49
CA GLY A 23 -4.80 -19.13 -0.52
C GLY A 23 -4.15 -19.26 -1.90
N ALA A 24 -2.83 -19.16 -1.99
CA ALA A 24 -2.08 -19.35 -3.24
C ALA A 24 -2.18 -20.74 -3.84
N ALA A 25 -2.37 -21.76 -3.00
CA ALA A 25 -2.64 -23.11 -3.48
C ALA A 25 -4.08 -23.29 -3.99
N LEU A 26 -5.03 -22.46 -3.53
CA LEU A 26 -6.46 -22.60 -3.81
C LEU A 26 -6.98 -21.63 -4.89
N PHE A 27 -6.35 -20.48 -5.06
CA PHE A 27 -6.73 -19.43 -6.01
C PHE A 27 -5.72 -19.31 -7.15
N GLY A 28 -6.18 -18.88 -8.34
CA GLY A 28 -5.29 -18.55 -9.45
C GLY A 28 -4.37 -17.37 -9.11
N SER A 29 -3.12 -17.42 -9.59
CA SER A 29 -2.09 -16.40 -9.34
C SER A 29 -2.55 -14.99 -9.75
N GLU A 30 -3.28 -14.88 -10.86
CA GLU A 30 -3.80 -13.61 -11.37
C GLU A 30 -4.75 -12.92 -10.39
N ALA A 31 -5.74 -13.66 -9.86
CA ALA A 31 -6.71 -13.13 -8.90
C ALA A 31 -6.03 -12.68 -7.60
N MET A 32 -5.06 -13.47 -7.11
CA MET A 32 -4.30 -13.11 -5.92
C MET A 32 -3.43 -11.86 -6.11
N ILE A 33 -2.74 -11.75 -7.25
CA ILE A 33 -1.95 -10.57 -7.57
C ILE A 33 -2.85 -9.33 -7.64
N GLY A 34 -4.06 -9.45 -8.20
CA GLY A 34 -5.05 -8.38 -8.21
C GLY A 34 -5.45 -7.92 -6.80
N ILE A 35 -5.87 -8.86 -5.96
CA ILE A 35 -6.30 -8.59 -4.57
C ILE A 35 -5.16 -7.97 -3.75
N LEU A 36 -3.94 -8.52 -3.86
CA LEU A 36 -2.79 -8.00 -3.12
C LEU A 36 -2.41 -6.59 -3.59
N ASN A 37 -2.42 -6.31 -4.89
CA ASN A 37 -2.16 -4.96 -5.38
C ASN A 37 -3.23 -3.98 -4.88
N ALA A 38 -4.52 -4.38 -4.89
CA ALA A 38 -5.60 -3.57 -4.34
C ALA A 38 -5.40 -3.28 -2.84
N ALA A 39 -5.03 -4.30 -2.06
CA ALA A 39 -4.72 -4.16 -0.64
C ALA A 39 -3.52 -3.24 -0.41
N ILE A 40 -2.43 -3.40 -1.18
CA ILE A 40 -1.23 -2.56 -1.08
C ILE A 40 -1.57 -1.10 -1.39
N VAL A 41 -2.31 -0.83 -2.47
CA VAL A 41 -2.74 0.53 -2.86
C VAL A 41 -3.62 1.16 -1.79
N ALA A 42 -4.54 0.40 -1.22
CA ALA A 42 -5.41 0.87 -0.15
C ALA A 42 -4.61 1.20 1.12
N LEU A 43 -3.76 0.28 1.58
CA LEU A 43 -2.96 0.46 2.79
C LEU A 43 -1.94 1.59 2.63
N ALA A 44 -1.25 1.66 1.49
CA ALA A 44 -0.30 2.72 1.20
C ALA A 44 -0.97 4.10 1.25
N ALA A 45 -2.17 4.26 0.67
CA ALA A 45 -2.94 5.50 0.76
C ALA A 45 -3.29 5.84 2.22
N GLY A 46 -3.73 4.85 3.00
CA GLY A 46 -4.02 5.02 4.42
C GLY A 46 -2.80 5.45 5.24
N VAL A 47 -1.63 4.85 4.99
CA VAL A 47 -0.37 5.24 5.66
C VAL A 47 0.02 6.66 5.28
N CYS A 48 -0.02 7.01 4.00
CA CYS A 48 0.26 8.38 3.56
C CYS A 48 -0.64 9.39 4.28
N VAL A 49 -1.95 9.14 4.37
CA VAL A 49 -2.89 10.02 5.09
C VAL A 49 -2.58 10.07 6.59
N ALA A 50 -2.28 8.93 7.22
CA ALA A 50 -1.99 8.88 8.64
C ALA A 50 -0.75 9.69 9.00
N TYR A 51 0.29 9.65 8.17
CA TYR A 51 1.55 10.36 8.40
C TYR A 51 1.59 11.78 7.80
N PHE A 52 0.62 12.13 6.94
CA PHE A 52 0.64 13.38 6.18
C PHE A 52 0.87 14.62 7.04
N THR A 53 0.14 14.79 8.14
CA THR A 53 0.31 15.99 8.98
C THR A 53 1.64 16.03 9.67
N THR A 54 2.13 14.89 10.17
CA THR A 54 3.45 14.87 10.82
C THR A 54 4.53 15.20 9.81
N THR A 55 4.48 14.61 8.63
CA THR A 55 5.41 14.95 7.54
C THR A 55 5.33 16.41 7.14
N ARG A 56 4.12 16.96 6.95
CA ARG A 56 3.92 18.37 6.64
C ARG A 56 4.51 19.28 7.72
N ASP A 57 4.24 18.98 8.98
CA ASP A 57 4.69 19.79 10.12
C ASP A 57 6.22 19.69 10.30
N ILE A 58 6.83 18.55 9.95
CA ILE A 58 8.29 18.38 9.89
C ILE A 58 8.90 19.22 8.76
N VAL A 59 8.34 19.13 7.55
CA VAL A 59 8.90 19.78 6.34
C VAL A 59 8.70 21.30 6.39
N LEU A 60 7.55 21.77 6.87
CA LEU A 60 7.23 23.20 6.95
C LEU A 60 7.60 23.81 8.30
N GLY A 61 7.85 22.98 9.32
CA GLY A 61 8.27 23.42 10.63
C GLY A 61 9.71 23.89 10.64
N ARG A 62 10.01 24.81 11.56
CA ARG A 62 11.39 25.26 11.84
C ARG A 62 12.00 24.55 13.05
N LEU A 63 11.44 23.42 13.45
CA LEU A 63 11.87 22.70 14.64
C LEU A 63 13.11 21.84 14.33
N PRO A 64 14.03 21.67 15.30
CA PRO A 64 15.12 20.73 15.16
C PRO A 64 14.57 19.30 14.96
N LEU A 65 15.12 18.58 14.00
CA LEU A 65 14.69 17.22 13.69
C LEU A 65 15.22 16.23 14.72
N ASN A 66 14.37 15.27 15.14
CA ASN A 66 14.74 14.17 16.02
C ASN A 66 14.62 12.83 15.26
N LYS A 67 14.99 11.73 15.91
CA LYS A 67 14.98 10.36 15.36
C LYS A 67 13.59 9.93 14.87
N VAL A 68 12.54 10.27 15.63
CA VAL A 68 11.14 9.97 15.26
C VAL A 68 10.71 10.72 14.00
N HIS A 69 11.17 11.95 13.80
CA HIS A 69 10.89 12.73 12.59
C HIS A 69 11.49 12.06 11.35
N TRP A 70 12.72 11.55 11.44
CA TRP A 70 13.32 10.77 10.35
C TRP A 70 12.53 9.49 10.07
N LEU A 71 12.12 8.75 11.10
CA LEU A 71 11.27 7.57 10.93
C LEU A 71 9.95 7.92 10.22
N ALA A 72 9.29 9.01 10.63
CA ALA A 72 8.03 9.45 10.06
C ALA A 72 8.16 9.87 8.60
N LEU A 73 9.23 10.59 8.25
CA LEU A 73 9.56 10.92 6.86
C LEU A 73 9.86 9.66 6.05
N GLY A 74 10.59 8.71 6.62
CA GLY A 74 10.93 7.43 5.98
C GLY A 74 9.69 6.61 5.62
N ILE A 75 8.77 6.49 6.57
CA ILE A 75 7.47 5.84 6.39
C ILE A 75 6.69 6.58 5.30
N PHE A 76 6.50 7.89 5.43
CA PHE A 76 5.69 8.63 4.46
C PHE A 76 6.24 8.51 3.03
N LEU A 77 7.55 8.72 2.82
CA LEU A 77 8.14 8.71 1.48
C LEU A 77 8.14 7.32 0.84
N SER A 78 8.43 6.27 1.60
CA SER A 78 8.41 4.88 1.07
C SER A 78 7.01 4.46 0.62
N TRP A 79 5.98 4.81 1.40
CA TRP A 79 4.60 4.53 1.03
C TRP A 79 4.08 5.46 -0.06
N ALA A 80 4.49 6.73 -0.10
CA ALA A 80 4.13 7.65 -1.18
C ALA A 80 4.74 7.22 -2.53
N GLY A 81 6.01 6.80 -2.54
CA GLY A 81 6.66 6.25 -3.73
C GLY A 81 5.99 4.97 -4.22
N THR A 82 5.62 4.08 -3.29
CA THR A 82 4.83 2.87 -3.58
C THR A 82 3.48 3.25 -4.19
N GLN A 83 2.75 4.18 -3.57
CA GLN A 83 1.45 4.65 -4.03
C GLN A 83 1.54 5.23 -5.45
N LEU A 84 2.55 6.06 -5.73
CA LEU A 84 2.77 6.66 -7.03
C LEU A 84 3.02 5.59 -8.10
N GLY A 85 3.90 4.62 -7.83
CA GLY A 85 4.18 3.53 -8.76
C GLY A 85 2.96 2.67 -9.06
N ARG A 86 2.13 2.39 -8.05
CA ARG A 86 0.92 1.58 -8.22
C ARG A 86 -0.21 2.35 -8.92
N TRP A 87 -0.45 3.61 -8.58
CA TRP A 87 -1.39 4.46 -9.32
C TRP A 87 -0.99 4.61 -10.77
N TRP A 88 0.29 4.89 -11.02
CA TRP A 88 0.80 4.94 -12.38
C TRP A 88 0.56 3.61 -13.09
N SER A 89 0.78 2.49 -12.40
CA SER A 89 0.50 1.16 -12.93
C SER A 89 -0.95 0.92 -13.34
N ILE A 90 -1.89 1.49 -12.61
CA ILE A 90 -3.33 1.39 -12.91
C ILE A 90 -3.67 2.31 -14.08
N VAL A 91 -3.20 3.56 -14.05
CA VAL A 91 -3.49 4.57 -15.07
C VAL A 91 -3.01 4.13 -16.46
N TRP A 92 -1.78 3.63 -16.60
CA TRP A 92 -1.30 3.23 -17.93
C TRP A 92 -2.02 2.00 -18.48
N ARG A 93 -2.42 1.06 -17.61
CA ARG A 93 -3.26 -0.09 -18.00
C ARG A 93 -4.63 0.38 -18.48
N TRP A 94 -5.23 1.35 -17.78
CA TRP A 94 -6.52 1.91 -18.16
C TRP A 94 -6.49 2.68 -19.48
N LEU A 95 -5.32 3.21 -19.87
CA LEU A 95 -5.14 3.93 -21.13
C LEU A 95 -4.66 3.03 -22.29
N ASP A 96 -4.61 1.70 -22.09
CA ASP A 96 -4.05 0.71 -23.03
C ASP A 96 -2.66 1.08 -23.56
N GLN A 97 -1.87 1.77 -22.74
CA GLN A 97 -0.58 2.31 -23.19
C GLN A 97 0.56 1.29 -23.08
N PRO A 98 1.58 1.40 -23.95
CA PRO A 98 2.69 0.45 -24.07
C PRO A 98 3.61 0.39 -22.83
N MET A 99 4.26 -0.78 -22.68
CA MET A 99 5.24 -1.13 -21.64
C MET A 99 6.34 -0.09 -21.38
N TRP A 100 6.71 0.76 -22.35
CA TRP A 100 7.75 1.77 -22.12
C TRP A 100 7.31 2.89 -21.16
N LEU A 101 6.00 3.08 -20.92
CA LEU A 101 5.50 3.94 -19.83
C LEU A 101 5.79 3.39 -18.43
N ALA A 102 6.13 2.10 -18.31
CA ALA A 102 6.67 1.54 -17.08
C ALA A 102 8.12 2.02 -16.81
N ASN A 103 8.80 2.55 -17.84
CA ASN A 103 10.12 3.17 -17.74
C ASN A 103 10.03 4.70 -17.86
N SER A 104 9.02 5.30 -17.23
CA SER A 104 8.80 6.75 -17.24
C SER A 104 9.54 7.45 -16.09
N TRP A 105 9.68 8.78 -16.22
CA TRP A 105 10.21 9.62 -15.14
C TRP A 105 9.35 9.56 -13.87
N ILE A 106 8.05 9.25 -13.97
CA ILE A 106 7.15 9.07 -12.82
C ILE A 106 7.55 7.85 -12.01
N VAL A 107 7.84 6.73 -12.69
CA VAL A 107 8.33 5.51 -12.02
C VAL A 107 9.69 5.77 -11.39
N ALA A 108 10.60 6.44 -12.10
CA ALA A 108 11.91 6.83 -11.55
C ALA A 108 11.76 7.70 -10.30
N TYR A 109 10.82 8.65 -10.31
CA TYR A 109 10.53 9.49 -9.14
C TYR A 109 9.94 8.68 -7.97
N GLY A 110 9.03 7.74 -8.24
CA GLY A 110 8.51 6.82 -7.22
C GLY A 110 9.62 5.99 -6.57
N LEU A 111 10.54 5.45 -7.36
CA LEU A 111 11.71 4.72 -6.87
C LEU A 111 12.64 5.62 -6.05
N PHE A 112 12.86 6.86 -6.50
CA PHE A 112 13.62 7.85 -5.75
C PHE A 112 13.00 8.11 -4.36
N LEU A 113 11.68 8.29 -4.27
CA LEU A 113 11.00 8.46 -2.98
C LEU A 113 11.17 7.23 -2.07
N VAL A 114 11.10 6.01 -2.61
CA VAL A 114 11.36 4.78 -1.85
C VAL A 114 12.80 4.74 -1.34
N ALA A 115 13.77 5.11 -2.18
CA ALA A 115 15.17 5.18 -1.79
C ALA A 115 15.43 6.22 -0.68
N CYS A 116 14.84 7.41 -0.78
CA CYS A 116 14.86 8.40 0.30
C CYS A 116 14.21 7.87 1.58
N GLY A 117 13.08 7.16 1.45
CA GLY A 117 12.40 6.53 2.56
C GLY A 117 13.28 5.51 3.29
N ALA A 118 13.97 4.66 2.53
CA ALA A 118 14.92 3.69 3.06
C ALA A 118 16.11 4.37 3.75
N TYR A 119 16.66 5.43 3.16
CA TYR A 119 17.72 6.23 3.80
C TYR A 119 17.26 6.82 5.14
N PHE A 120 16.06 7.39 5.20
CA PHE A 120 15.51 7.92 6.45
C PHE A 120 15.24 6.85 7.51
N HIS A 121 14.86 5.63 7.13
CA HIS A 121 14.80 4.51 8.06
C HIS A 121 16.17 4.13 8.64
N LEU A 122 17.26 4.23 7.87
CA LEU A 122 18.61 3.91 8.35
C LEU A 122 19.12 4.89 9.40
N ILE A 123 18.80 6.18 9.25
CA ILE A 123 19.24 7.22 10.19
C ILE A 123 18.28 7.42 11.38
N ALA A 124 17.12 6.77 11.38
CA ALA A 124 16.16 6.79 12.48
C ALA A 124 16.49 5.73 13.53
N ASP A 125 17.73 5.74 14.01
CA ASP A 125 18.23 4.77 14.99
C ASP A 125 17.48 4.89 16.32
N GLU A 126 17.06 3.77 16.89
CA GLU A 126 16.40 3.71 18.22
C GLU A 126 15.07 4.50 18.36
N ALA A 127 14.46 4.96 17.26
CA ALA A 127 13.24 5.80 17.28
C ALA A 127 11.98 5.10 17.85
N ILE A 128 12.04 3.81 18.20
CA ILE A 128 10.88 3.03 18.66
C ILE A 128 10.58 3.35 20.12
N GLY A 129 9.44 4.00 20.37
CA GLY A 129 8.90 4.21 21.72
C GLY A 129 9.13 5.60 22.30
N GLU A 130 9.86 6.48 21.60
CA GLU A 130 10.11 7.86 22.06
C GLU A 130 8.86 8.75 21.96
N GLU A 131 8.13 8.66 20.85
CA GLU A 131 6.93 9.46 20.60
C GLU A 131 5.90 8.68 19.78
N ARG A 132 4.61 8.97 20.02
CA ARG A 132 3.52 8.35 19.27
C ARG A 132 3.30 9.07 17.94
N VAL A 133 3.98 8.57 16.90
CA VAL A 133 3.79 9.03 15.52
C VAL A 133 3.26 7.87 14.65
N PRO A 134 2.12 8.05 13.95
CA PRO A 134 1.35 9.28 13.80
C PRO A 134 0.31 9.45 14.92
N PRO A 135 -0.27 10.67 15.07
CA PRO A 135 -1.33 10.91 16.04
C PRO A 135 -2.53 9.97 15.82
N GLN A 136 -3.12 9.47 16.91
CA GLN A 136 -4.20 8.46 16.84
C GLN A 136 -5.41 8.89 15.98
N ARG A 137 -5.73 10.19 15.94
CA ARG A 137 -6.80 10.72 15.07
C ARG A 137 -6.50 10.49 13.58
N TRP A 138 -5.24 10.62 13.17
CA TRP A 138 -4.82 10.45 11.78
C TRP A 138 -4.70 8.98 11.39
N ILE A 139 -4.39 8.09 12.35
CA ILE A 139 -4.52 6.65 12.14
C ILE A 139 -5.96 6.28 11.76
N ARG A 140 -6.97 6.85 12.43
CA ARG A 140 -8.39 6.61 12.10
C ARG A 140 -8.73 7.09 10.69
N TRP A 141 -8.30 8.29 10.32
CA TRP A 141 -8.51 8.81 8.96
C TRP A 141 -7.80 7.96 7.91
N GLY A 142 -6.56 7.54 8.17
CA GLY A 142 -5.82 6.63 7.30
C GLY A 142 -6.56 5.30 7.11
N ALA A 143 -7.10 4.71 8.19
CA ALA A 143 -7.89 3.49 8.11
C ALA A 143 -9.18 3.66 7.28
N VAL A 144 -9.88 4.79 7.45
CA VAL A 144 -11.08 5.12 6.65
C VAL A 144 -10.72 5.25 5.16
N VAL A 145 -9.64 5.96 4.83
CA VAL A 145 -9.18 6.11 3.44
C VAL A 145 -8.76 4.78 2.85
N ALA A 146 -8.02 3.95 3.59
CA ALA A 146 -7.64 2.62 3.14
C ALA A 146 -8.88 1.76 2.82
N ALA A 147 -9.87 1.75 3.73
CA ALA A 147 -11.11 1.01 3.49
C ALA A 147 -11.86 1.52 2.25
N ALA A 148 -11.98 2.85 2.09
CA ALA A 148 -12.65 3.44 0.93
C ALA A 148 -11.94 3.10 -0.39
N VAL A 149 -10.62 3.22 -0.45
CA VAL A 149 -9.81 2.88 -1.64
C VAL A 149 -9.92 1.38 -1.94
N PHE A 150 -9.85 0.52 -0.92
CA PHE A 150 -10.00 -0.92 -1.11
C PHE A 150 -11.36 -1.28 -1.71
N MET A 151 -12.45 -0.74 -1.13
CA MET A 151 -13.81 -0.96 -1.63
C MET A 151 -13.97 -0.45 -3.06
N MET A 152 -13.40 0.71 -3.39
CA MET A 152 -13.43 1.26 -4.75
C MET A 152 -12.73 0.35 -5.76
N VAL A 153 -11.52 -0.15 -5.45
CA VAL A 153 -10.77 -1.05 -6.35
C VAL A 153 -11.46 -2.41 -6.50
N VAL A 154 -12.04 -2.95 -5.42
CA VAL A 154 -12.82 -4.20 -5.48
C VAL A 154 -14.10 -4.00 -6.29
N ALA A 155 -14.80 -2.88 -6.10
CA ALA A 155 -16.02 -2.56 -6.84
C ALA A 155 -15.74 -2.38 -8.34
N SER A 156 -14.66 -1.68 -8.72
CA SER A 156 -14.29 -1.53 -10.14
C SER A 156 -14.00 -2.90 -10.77
N TYR A 157 -13.24 -3.76 -10.09
CA TYR A 157 -12.97 -5.12 -10.58
C TYR A 157 -14.25 -5.96 -10.73
N ALA A 158 -15.18 -5.85 -9.78
CA ALA A 158 -16.46 -6.54 -9.87
C ALA A 158 -17.29 -6.02 -11.05
N ILE A 159 -17.35 -4.71 -11.26
CA ILE A 159 -18.07 -4.11 -12.40
C ILE A 159 -17.51 -4.62 -13.72
N ASP A 160 -16.18 -4.59 -13.92
CA ASP A 160 -15.54 -5.05 -15.15
C ASP A 160 -15.83 -6.52 -15.44
N ARG A 161 -15.75 -7.39 -14.42
CA ARG A 161 -16.11 -8.81 -14.54
C ARG A 161 -17.57 -9.02 -14.95
N TRP A 162 -18.49 -8.21 -14.42
CA TRP A 162 -19.92 -8.33 -14.71
C TRP A 162 -20.27 -7.77 -16.09
N THR A 163 -19.66 -6.67 -16.52
CA THR A 163 -19.88 -6.08 -17.84
C THR A 163 -19.27 -6.95 -18.94
N GLU A 164 -18.04 -7.45 -18.78
CA GLU A 164 -17.43 -8.38 -19.73
C GLU A 164 -18.22 -9.69 -19.81
N ALA A 165 -18.60 -10.28 -18.68
CA ALA A 165 -19.44 -11.47 -18.67
C ALA A 165 -20.79 -11.22 -19.37
N GLY A 166 -21.40 -10.04 -19.15
CA GLY A 166 -22.63 -9.63 -19.83
C GLY A 166 -22.48 -9.55 -21.36
N VAL A 167 -21.36 -9.00 -21.85
CA VAL A 167 -21.06 -8.90 -23.30
C VAL A 167 -20.90 -10.28 -23.95
N PHE A 168 -20.28 -11.24 -23.26
CA PHE A 168 -20.12 -12.60 -23.80
C PHE A 168 -21.39 -13.46 -23.76
N TYR A 169 -22.34 -13.17 -22.85
CA TYR A 169 -23.63 -13.86 -22.82
C TYR A 169 -24.61 -13.33 -23.87
N ASP A 170 -24.54 -12.04 -24.24
CA ASP A 170 -25.39 -11.47 -25.30
C ASP A 170 -24.98 -11.91 -26.72
N GLN A 171 -23.69 -12.23 -26.96
CA GLN A 171 -23.22 -12.68 -28.27
C GLN A 171 -23.46 -14.18 -28.58
N ARG A 172 -23.96 -14.97 -27.63
CA ARG A 172 -24.26 -16.41 -27.85
C ARG A 172 -25.75 -16.71 -28.05
N LEU A 173 -26.60 -15.69 -28.07
CA LEU A 173 -28.04 -15.81 -28.31
C LEU A 173 -28.48 -15.17 -29.64
N GLY A 174 -27.53 -14.80 -30.51
CA GLY A 174 -27.77 -14.31 -31.88
C GLY A 174 -27.37 -15.32 -32.93
#